data_AF-A0A661X3U6-F1
#
_entry.id   AF-A0A661X3U6-F1
#
_cell.length_a   1.000
_cell.length_b   1.000
_cell.length_c   1.000
_cell.angle_alpha   90.00
_cell.angle_beta   90.00
_cell.angle_gamma   90.00
#
_symmetry.space_group_name_H-M   'P 1'
#
loop_
_entity.id
_entity.type
_entity.pdbx_description
1 polymer ?
#
loop_
_entity_poly.entity_id
_entity_poly.type
_entity_poly.pdbx_seq_one_letter_code
_entity_poly.pdbx_strand_id
1 'polypeptide(L)'
;MIDNHKEEIKKICDIMGEDFDNPACQEVLEHLKQCPTCKVYYDTTKKTVLLCRENDCPEKLPDDVNNRLLKVLNLDKNFKESQKENRPS
;
A
#
# COMPACT_ATOMS: atom_id res chain seq x y z
N MET A 1 -8.96 23.69 4.40
CA MET A 1 -7.84 22.74 4.24
C MET A 1 -8.43 21.34 4.23
N ILE A 2 -8.76 20.79 3.06
CA ILE A 2 -9.54 19.53 2.90
C ILE A 2 -8.71 18.45 2.16
N ASP A 3 -7.42 18.69 1.91
CA ASP A 3 -6.65 17.85 0.98
C ASP A 3 -5.95 16.63 1.61
N ASN A 4 -6.08 16.40 2.92
CA ASN A 4 -5.37 15.29 3.59
C ASN A 4 -6.16 13.98 3.71
N HIS A 5 -7.48 13.98 3.50
CA HIS A 5 -8.28 12.76 3.62
C HIS A 5 -8.17 11.83 2.41
N LYS A 6 -7.89 12.36 1.21
CA LYS A 6 -7.77 11.53 -0.02
C LYS A 6 -6.62 10.54 0.03
N GLU A 7 -5.48 10.92 0.59
CA GLU A 7 -4.30 10.04 0.68
C GLU A 7 -4.47 8.94 1.73
N GLU A 8 -5.14 9.21 2.84
CA GLU A 8 -5.44 8.18 3.84
C GLU A 8 -6.43 7.14 3.31
N ILE A 9 -7.35 7.61 2.46
CA ILE A 9 -8.37 6.84 1.75
C ILE A 9 -7.78 6.00 0.62
N LYS A 10 -6.83 6.54 -0.14
CA LYS A 10 -6.09 5.80 -1.18
C LYS A 10 -5.47 4.53 -0.61
N LYS A 11 -4.83 4.66 0.56
CA LYS A 11 -4.28 3.51 1.30
C LYS A 11 -5.32 2.47 1.72
N ILE A 12 -6.61 2.85 1.80
CA ILE A 12 -7.71 1.93 2.12
C ILE A 12 -8.04 1.08 0.91
N CYS A 13 -8.26 1.73 -0.23
CA CYS A 13 -8.60 1.08 -1.50
C CYS A 13 -7.45 0.19 -1.99
N ASP A 14 -6.20 0.66 -1.88
CA ASP A 14 -5.01 -0.11 -2.22
C ASP A 14 -4.84 -1.37 -1.35
N ILE A 15 -5.33 -1.35 -0.10
CA ILE A 15 -5.33 -2.51 0.80
C ILE A 15 -6.49 -3.46 0.49
N MET A 16 -7.63 -2.94 0.05
CA MET A 16 -8.86 -3.71 -0.23
C MET A 16 -9.01 -4.16 -1.70
N GLY A 17 -8.08 -3.79 -2.58
CA GLY A 17 -7.89 -4.44 -3.88
C GLY A 17 -8.77 -3.93 -5.03
N GLU A 18 -9.40 -2.76 -4.91
CA GLU A 18 -10.20 -2.17 -5.99
C GLU A 18 -9.77 -0.75 -6.35
N ASP A 19 -9.90 -0.43 -7.65
CA ASP A 19 -9.64 0.89 -8.21
C ASP A 19 -10.48 1.97 -7.51
N PHE A 20 -9.82 3.07 -7.13
CA PHE A 20 -10.39 4.22 -6.42
C PHE A 20 -11.61 4.86 -7.12
N ASP A 21 -11.68 4.74 -8.44
CA ASP A 21 -12.77 5.28 -9.26
C ASP A 21 -14.02 4.39 -9.26
N ASN A 22 -13.99 3.22 -8.60
CA ASN A 22 -15.18 2.40 -8.43
C ASN A 22 -16.22 3.15 -7.56
N PRO A 23 -17.45 3.38 -8.06
CA PRO A 23 -18.52 3.98 -7.28
C PRO A 23 -18.74 3.31 -5.92
N ALA A 24 -18.56 2.00 -5.81
CA ALA A 24 -18.68 1.25 -4.57
C ALA A 24 -17.64 1.69 -3.51
N CYS A 25 -16.40 1.99 -3.94
CA CYS A 25 -15.39 2.54 -3.03
C CYS A 25 -15.83 3.91 -2.50
N GLN A 26 -16.34 4.80 -3.34
CA GLN A 26 -16.79 6.13 -2.91
C GLN A 26 -17.97 6.05 -1.91
N GLU A 27 -18.91 5.13 -2.12
CA GLU A 27 -20.03 4.90 -1.20
C GLU A 27 -19.56 4.41 0.18
N VAL A 28 -18.65 3.43 0.20
CA VAL A 28 -18.05 2.93 1.45
C VAL A 28 -17.31 4.04 2.19
N LEU A 29 -16.59 4.89 1.46
CA LEU A 29 -15.85 6.00 2.05
C LEU A 29 -16.77 7.04 2.68
N GLU A 30 -17.88 7.36 2.02
CA GLU A 30 -18.85 8.28 2.60
C GLU A 30 -19.50 7.69 3.85
N HIS A 31 -19.83 6.40 3.84
CA HIS A 31 -20.34 5.71 5.02
C HIS A 31 -19.36 5.75 6.21
N LEU A 32 -18.06 5.52 5.96
CA LEU A 32 -17.04 5.55 7.01
C LEU A 32 -16.85 6.94 7.63
N LYS A 33 -17.17 8.03 6.91
CA LYS A 33 -17.16 9.38 7.49
C LYS A 33 -18.33 9.63 8.43
N GLN A 34 -19.48 9.02 8.13
CA GLN A 34 -20.73 9.26 8.86
C GLN A 34 -20.98 8.26 10.00
N CYS A 35 -20.30 7.10 9.99
CA CYS A 35 -20.49 6.03 10.98
C CYS A 35 -19.20 5.74 11.77
N PRO A 36 -19.08 6.26 13.01
CA PRO A 36 -17.90 6.03 13.86
C PRO A 36 -17.63 4.55 14.15
N THR A 37 -18.67 3.75 14.34
CA THR A 37 -18.53 2.30 14.62
C THR A 37 -17.87 1.57 13.45
N CYS A 38 -18.33 1.84 12.22
CA CYS A 38 -17.72 1.23 11.03
C CYS A 38 -16.29 1.73 10.82
N LYS A 39 -16.00 2.99 11.15
CA LYS A 39 -14.63 3.53 11.11
C LYS A 39 -13.68 2.79 12.06
N VAL A 40 -14.11 2.51 13.29
CA VAL A 40 -13.31 1.76 14.27
C VAL A 40 -13.05 0.34 13.80
N TYR A 41 -14.07 -0.34 13.26
CA TYR A 41 -13.90 -1.67 12.70
C TYR A 41 -12.90 -1.68 11.54
N TYR A 42 -13.07 -0.74 10.61
CA TYR A 42 -12.18 -0.55 9.48
C TYR A 42 -10.72 -0.32 9.93
N ASP A 43 -10.50 0.58 10.89
CA ASP A 43 -9.16 0.87 11.40
C ASP A 43 -8.51 -0.35 12.08
N THR A 44 -9.32 -1.19 12.72
CA THR A 44 -8.84 -2.41 13.36
C THR A 44 -8.43 -3.43 12.32
N THR A 45 -9.28 -3.69 11.32
CA THR A 45 -8.96 -4.59 10.19
C THR A 45 -7.72 -4.12 9.45
N LYS A 46 -7.58 -2.81 9.21
CA LYS A 46 -6.39 -2.22 8.59
C LYS A 46 -5.12 -2.55 9.39
N LYS A 47 -5.16 -2.38 10.72
CA LYS A 47 -4.04 -2.71 11.60
C LYS A 47 -3.71 -4.20 11.57
N THR A 48 -4.72 -5.08 11.57
CA THR A 48 -4.52 -6.52 11.45
C THR A 48 -3.80 -6.89 10.15
N VAL A 49 -4.21 -6.31 9.01
CA VAL A 49 -3.53 -6.54 7.73
C VAL A 49 -2.07 -6.09 7.75
N LEU A 50 -1.79 -4.92 8.37
CA LEU A 50 -0.41 -4.45 8.52
C LEU A 50 0.43 -5.43 9.34
N LEU A 51 -0.10 -5.90 10.48
CA LEU A 51 0.59 -6.88 11.32
C LEU A 51 0.83 -8.19 10.58
N CYS A 52 -0.12 -8.69 9.79
CA CYS A 52 0.11 -9.89 8.98
C CYS A 52 1.26 -9.67 7.99
N ARG A 53 1.27 -8.56 7.24
CA ARG A 53 2.33 -8.25 6.27
C ARG A 53 3.72 -8.08 6.89
N GLU A 54 3.78 -7.56 8.12
CA GLU A 54 5.05 -7.33 8.84
C GLU A 54 5.58 -8.60 9.51
N ASN A 55 4.70 -9.50 9.95
CA ASN A 55 5.08 -10.74 10.64
C ASN A 55 5.18 -11.96 9.71
N ASP A 56 4.58 -11.90 8.52
CA ASP A 56 4.91 -12.83 7.46
C ASP A 56 6.35 -12.55 7.03
N CYS A 57 7.27 -13.49 7.30
CA CYS A 57 8.64 -13.43 6.78
C CYS A 57 8.54 -13.20 5.27
N PRO A 58 8.97 -12.05 4.73
CA PRO A 58 8.94 -11.86 3.29
C PRO A 58 9.90 -12.89 2.70
N GLU A 59 9.35 -13.88 1.99
CA GLU A 59 10.15 -14.69 1.10
C GLU A 59 10.93 -13.72 0.22
N LYS A 60 12.26 -13.84 0.26
CA LYS A 60 13.12 -12.99 -0.56
C LYS A 60 12.69 -13.20 -2.01
N LEU A 61 12.14 -12.14 -2.61
CA LEU A 61 11.78 -12.15 -4.02
C LEU A 61 13.04 -12.49 -4.82
N PRO A 62 13.00 -13.50 -5.71
CA PRO A 62 14.14 -13.83 -6.54
C PRO A 62 14.62 -12.61 -7.34
N ASP A 63 15.94 -12.41 -7.37
CA ASP A 63 16.55 -11.25 -8.02
C ASP A 63 16.18 -11.14 -9.50
N ASP A 64 15.99 -12.27 -10.19
CA ASP A 64 15.58 -12.29 -11.60
C ASP A 64 14.17 -11.72 -11.81
N VAL A 65 13.25 -12.00 -10.89
CA VAL A 65 11.88 -11.46 -10.91
C VAL A 65 11.91 -9.97 -10.65
N ASN A 66 12.67 -9.53 -9.63
CA ASN A 66 12.82 -8.11 -9.31
C ASN A 66 13.43 -7.32 -10.49
N ASN A 67 14.53 -7.83 -11.06
CA ASN A 67 15.21 -7.18 -12.19
C ASN A 67 14.34 -7.12 -13.45
N ARG A 68 13.57 -8.18 -13.72
CA ARG A 68 12.65 -8.21 -14.86
C ARG A 68 11.50 -7.22 -14.68
N LEU A 69 10.98 -7.09 -13.46
CA LEU A 69 9.96 -6.11 -13.13
C LEU A 69 10.46 -4.67 -13.31
N LEU A 70 11.62 -4.34 -12.73
CA LEU A 70 12.22 -3.00 -12.87
C LEU A 70 12.41 -2.61 -14.35
N LYS A 71 12.80 -3.58 -15.18
CA LYS A 71 13.00 -3.39 -16.62
C LYS A 71 11.70 -3.09 -17.36
N VAL A 72 10.64 -3.82 -17.04
CA VAL A 72 9.31 -3.57 -17.63
C VAL A 72 8.78 -2.20 -17.21
N LEU A 73 9.06 -1.77 -15.99
CA LEU A 73 8.67 -0.47 -15.46
C LEU A 73 9.60 0.67 -15.89
N ASN A 74 10.69 0.39 -16.61
CA ASN A 74 11.75 1.35 -16.99
C ASN A 74 12.42 2.06 -15.78
N LEU A 75 12.54 1.37 -14.64
CA LEU A 75 13.08 1.93 -13.39
C LEU A 75 14.56 1.58 -13.14
N ASP A 76 15.19 0.84 -14.05
CA ASP A 76 16.54 0.24 -13.93
C ASP A 76 17.67 1.22 -13.60
N LYS A 77 17.52 2.50 -13.98
CA LYS A 77 18.56 3.52 -13.84
C LYS A 77 18.55 4.19 -12.46
N ASN A 78 17.38 4.30 -11.82
CA ASN A 78 17.20 5.06 -10.59
C ASN A 78 17.44 4.23 -9.31
N PHE A 79 17.42 2.90 -9.40
CA PHE A 79 17.63 2.01 -8.25
C PHE A 79 19.09 1.66 -7.94
N LYS A 80 20.04 1.97 -8.85
CA LYS A 80 21.47 1.62 -8.66
C LYS A 80 22.21 2.55 -7.69
N GLU A 81 21.62 3.68 -7.30
CA GLU A 81 22.23 4.65 -6.39
C GLU A 81 21.93 4.35 -4.91
N SER A 82 20.75 3.82 -4.59
CA SER A 82 20.31 3.54 -3.21
C SER A 82 20.82 2.21 -2.62
N GLN A 83 21.48 1.36 -3.40
CA GLN A 83 22.05 0.08 -2.95
C GLN A 83 23.57 0.15 -2.64
N LYS A 84 24.24 1.30 -2.85
CA LYS A 84 25.67 1.46 -2.50
C LYS A 84 25.91 1.79 -1.03
N GLU A 85 24.92 2.31 -0.30
CA GLU A 85 25.07 2.71 1.11
C GLU A 85 24.86 1.58 2.12
N ASN A 86 24.37 0.40 1.70
CA ASN A 86 24.07 -0.73 2.61
C ASN A 86 24.97 -1.97 2.43
N ARG A 87 26.15 -1.85 1.80
CA ARG A 87 27.12 -2.96 1.77
C ARG A 87 28.11 -2.79 2.93
N PRO A 88 28.09 -3.62 3.99
CA PRO A 88 29.16 -3.60 4.98
C PRO A 88 30.45 -4.14 4.34
N SER A 89 31.55 -3.45 4.63
CA SER A 89 32.92 -3.93 4.38
C SER A 89 33.26 -5.16 5.21
#